data_AF-A0A4S2HNN0-F1
#
_entry.id   AF-A0A4S2HNN0-F1
#
_cell.length_a   1.000
_cell.length_b   1.000
_cell.length_c   1.000
_cell.angle_alpha   90.00
_cell.angle_beta   90.00
_cell.angle_gamma   90.00
#
_symmetry.space_group_name_H-M   'P 1'
#
loop_
_entity.id
_entity.type
_entity.pdbx_description
1 polymer ?
#
loop_
_entity_poly.entity_id
_entity_poly.type
_entity_poly.pdbx_seq_one_letter_code
_entity_poly.pdbx_strand_id
1 'polypeptide(L)'
;MFFQTYYGGYEYQHYTSNSWLLSPVLTPLLSETSRILSFQRRFNILQKNRADQEYIEWLFQVPVDTDAQNLPAETSLQKKVKELLLDGKTVGCAYGIMKASIL
;
A
#
# COMPACT_ATOMS: atom_id res chain seq x y z
N MET A 1 -20.62 -0.12 -16.04
CA MET A 1 -20.66 -0.76 -14.71
C MET A 1 -20.46 -2.27 -14.91
N PHE A 2 -19.25 -2.82 -14.74
CA PHE A 2 -18.98 -4.23 -15.15
C PHE A 2 -19.80 -5.25 -14.34
N PHE A 3 -19.73 -5.19 -13.01
CA PHE A 3 -20.41 -6.15 -12.14
C PHE A 3 -21.93 -6.04 -12.23
N GLN A 4 -22.50 -4.84 -12.33
CA GLN A 4 -23.93 -4.70 -12.54
C GLN A 4 -24.40 -5.29 -13.88
N THR A 5 -23.59 -5.15 -14.95
CA THR A 5 -23.95 -5.67 -16.28
C THR A 5 -23.88 -7.20 -16.35
N TYR A 6 -22.85 -7.82 -15.79
CA TYR A 6 -22.60 -9.26 -15.97
C TYR A 6 -22.95 -10.11 -14.74
N TYR A 7 -23.07 -9.47 -13.57
CA TYR A 7 -23.32 -10.11 -12.27
C TYR A 7 -24.41 -9.36 -11.50
N GLY A 8 -25.46 -8.92 -12.19
CA GLY A 8 -26.50 -8.04 -11.63
C GLY A 8 -27.26 -8.58 -10.41
N GLY A 9 -27.22 -9.90 -10.16
CA GLY A 9 -27.76 -10.51 -8.94
C GLY A 9 -26.81 -10.49 -7.73
N TYR A 10 -25.58 -10.00 -7.89
CA TYR A 10 -24.60 -9.90 -6.81
C TYR A 10 -24.53 -8.46 -6.29
N GLU A 11 -25.08 -8.24 -5.10
CA GLU A 11 -24.98 -6.96 -4.42
C GLU A 11 -23.66 -6.85 -3.66
N TYR A 12 -22.84 -5.88 -4.04
CA TYR A 12 -21.62 -5.53 -3.32
C TYR A 12 -21.66 -4.06 -2.93
N GLN A 13 -21.29 -3.79 -1.68
CA GLN A 13 -21.32 -2.43 -1.13
C GLN A 13 -19.92 -1.82 -1.00
N HIS A 14 -18.88 -2.65 -1.04
CA HIS A 14 -17.51 -2.23 -0.78
C HIS A 14 -16.52 -2.96 -1.69
N TYR A 15 -15.44 -2.26 -2.01
CA TYR A 15 -14.19 -2.85 -2.48
C TYR A 15 -13.24 -2.98 -1.29
N THR A 16 -12.48 -4.06 -1.26
CA THR A 16 -11.49 -4.32 -0.21
C THR A 16 -10.10 -4.40 -0.80
N SER A 17 -9.08 -3.96 -0.07
CA SER A 17 -7.68 -4.14 -0.45
C SER A 17 -6.85 -4.40 0.79
N ASN A 18 -5.97 -5.40 0.72
CA ASN A 18 -4.87 -5.59 1.66
C ASN A 18 -3.56 -5.34 0.90
N SER A 19 -2.86 -4.27 1.21
CA SER A 19 -1.68 -3.88 0.43
C SER A 19 -0.72 -3.03 1.25
N TRP A 20 0.58 -3.16 0.97
CA TRP A 20 1.60 -2.26 1.49
C TRP A 20 1.35 -0.80 1.08
N LEU A 21 0.74 -0.58 -0.08
CA LEU A 21 0.34 0.74 -0.55
C LEU A 21 -0.67 1.42 0.37
N LEU A 22 -1.40 0.67 1.21
CA LEU A 22 -2.31 1.23 2.20
C LEU A 22 -1.66 1.53 3.54
N SER A 23 -0.38 1.19 3.74
CA SER A 23 0.28 1.45 5.02
C SER A 23 0.35 2.96 5.32
N PRO A 24 -0.21 3.42 6.46
CA PRO A 24 -0.11 4.81 6.87
C PRO A 24 1.33 5.27 7.16
N VAL A 25 2.27 4.33 7.33
CA VAL A 25 3.70 4.64 7.50
C VAL A 25 4.26 5.31 6.24
N LEU A 26 3.71 5.02 5.06
CA LEU A 26 4.12 5.67 3.81
C LEU A 26 3.68 7.13 3.71
N THR A 27 2.54 7.50 4.32
CA THR A 27 1.94 8.82 4.16
C THR A 27 2.93 9.99 4.36
N PRO A 28 3.73 10.06 5.43
CA PRO A 28 4.72 11.14 5.60
C PRO A 28 5.92 11.06 4.62
N LEU A 29 6.12 9.93 3.93
CA LEU A 29 7.23 9.73 2.99
C LEU A 29 6.85 10.19 1.57
N LEU A 30 5.56 10.25 1.26
CA LEU A 30 5.05 10.53 -0.07
C LEU A 30 4.92 12.05 -0.31
N SER A 31 5.12 12.49 -1.56
CA SER A 31 4.77 13.86 -1.96
C SER A 31 3.25 14.03 -1.99
N GLU A 32 2.78 15.28 -1.90
CA GLU A 32 1.34 15.60 -2.00
C GLU A 32 0.73 15.18 -3.34
N THR A 33 1.53 15.17 -4.40
CA THR A 33 1.14 14.74 -5.76
C THR A 33 1.28 13.23 -5.99
N SER A 34 1.64 12.46 -4.96
CA SER A 34 1.84 11.02 -5.07
C SER A 34 0.53 10.29 -5.43
N ARG A 35 0.59 9.45 -6.46
CA ARG A 35 -0.53 8.56 -6.82
C ARG A 35 -0.82 7.53 -5.74
N ILE A 36 0.19 7.09 -4.98
CA ILE A 36 -0.01 6.19 -3.83
C ILE A 36 -0.81 6.90 -2.75
N LEU A 37 -0.49 8.17 -2.47
CA LEU A 37 -1.24 8.94 -1.47
C LEU A 37 -2.69 9.17 -1.92
N SER A 38 -2.91 9.50 -3.19
CA SER A 38 -4.26 9.59 -3.77
C SER A 38 -5.02 8.26 -3.70
N PHE A 39 -4.33 7.14 -3.91
CA PHE A 39 -4.89 5.80 -3.74
C PHE A 39 -5.32 5.55 -2.28
N GLN A 40 -4.43 5.81 -1.32
CA GLN A 40 -4.66 5.62 0.12
C GLN A 40 -5.91 6.37 0.61
N ARG A 41 -6.08 7.62 0.19
CA ARG A 41 -7.18 8.49 0.61
C ARG A 41 -8.58 7.97 0.26
N ARG A 42 -8.69 7.00 -0.66
CA ARG A 42 -9.98 6.40 -1.03
C ARG A 42 -10.44 5.29 -0.09
N PHE A 43 -9.54 4.78 0.76
CA PHE A 43 -9.82 3.64 1.62
C PHE A 43 -9.93 4.08 3.08
N ASN A 44 -10.91 3.52 3.78
CA ASN A 44 -10.96 3.51 5.23
C ASN A 44 -10.15 2.30 5.75
N ILE A 45 -9.10 2.55 6.53
CA ILE A 45 -8.22 1.49 7.05
C ILE A 45 -8.90 0.81 8.25
N LEU A 46 -9.04 -0.52 8.17
CA LEU A 46 -9.62 -1.33 9.23
C LEU A 46 -8.56 -2.09 10.03
N GLN A 47 -7.48 -2.54 9.39
CA GLN A 47 -6.42 -3.30 10.06
C GLN A 47 -5.05 -2.93 9.51
N LYS A 48 -4.01 -3.11 10.33
CA LYS A 48 -2.61 -2.87 9.99
C LYS A 48 -1.80 -4.10 10.37
N ASN A 49 -0.95 -4.58 9.47
CA ASN A 49 0.01 -5.63 9.76
C ASN A 49 1.42 -5.06 9.59
N ARG A 50 2.10 -4.75 10.70
CA ARG A 50 3.46 -4.22 10.68
C ARG A 50 4.52 -5.28 10.37
N ALA A 51 4.21 -6.55 10.60
CA ALA A 51 5.15 -7.65 10.38
C ALA A 51 5.25 -8.05 8.90
N ASP A 52 4.36 -7.55 8.06
CA ASP A 52 4.38 -7.80 6.62
C ASP A 52 5.63 -7.17 5.97
N GLN A 53 6.37 -7.96 5.21
CA GLN A 53 7.60 -7.53 4.53
C GLN A 53 7.50 -7.66 3.01
N GLU A 54 6.36 -8.09 2.45
CA GLU A 54 6.20 -8.30 0.99
C GLU A 54 6.49 -7.02 0.20
N TYR A 55 6.29 -5.85 0.82
CA TYR A 55 6.63 -4.56 0.22
C TYR A 55 8.09 -4.47 -0.24
N ILE A 56 9.01 -5.25 0.32
CA ILE A 56 10.41 -5.26 -0.12
C ILE A 56 10.49 -5.72 -1.58
N GLU A 57 9.83 -6.83 -1.91
CA GLU A 57 9.81 -7.37 -3.27
C GLU A 57 9.12 -6.41 -4.23
N TRP A 58 7.99 -5.83 -3.83
CA TRP A 58 7.22 -4.93 -4.71
C TRP A 58 7.87 -3.56 -4.91
N LEU A 59 8.45 -2.96 -3.86
CA LEU A 59 9.02 -1.61 -3.92
C LEU A 59 10.45 -1.62 -4.46
N PHE A 60 11.26 -2.60 -4.06
CA PHE A 60 12.68 -2.64 -4.38
C PHE A 60 13.02 -3.66 -5.47
N GLN A 61 12.10 -4.56 -5.83
CA GLN A 61 12.30 -5.57 -6.88
C GLN A 61 13.49 -6.51 -6.56
N VAL A 62 13.63 -6.87 -5.29
CA VAL A 62 14.66 -7.77 -4.74
C VAL A 62 14.00 -8.73 -3.73
N PRO A 63 14.63 -9.87 -3.38
CA PRO A 63 14.09 -10.79 -2.38
C PRO A 63 13.78 -10.13 -1.03
N VAL A 64 12.73 -10.61 -0.35
CA VAL A 64 12.26 -10.04 0.94
C VAL A 64 13.33 -10.03 2.04
N ASP A 65 14.27 -10.96 2.01
CA ASP A 65 15.36 -11.11 2.98
C ASP A 65 16.61 -10.27 2.66
N THR A 66 16.54 -9.41 1.63
CA THR A 66 17.63 -8.49 1.29
C THR A 66 17.92 -7.53 2.45
N ASP A 67 19.17 -7.48 2.90
CA ASP A 67 19.63 -6.55 3.93
C ASP A 67 19.32 -5.09 3.53
N ALA A 68 18.82 -4.31 4.49
CA ALA A 68 18.45 -2.91 4.29
C ALA A 68 19.59 -2.06 3.70
N GLN A 69 20.86 -2.36 4.04
CA GLN A 69 22.03 -1.66 3.50
C GLN A 69 22.18 -1.86 1.98
N ASN A 70 21.73 -3.00 1.47
CA ASN A 70 21.87 -3.40 0.07
C ASN A 70 20.66 -3.04 -0.79
N LEU A 71 19.59 -2.49 -0.20
CA LEU A 71 18.39 -2.13 -0.96
C LEU A 71 18.70 -1.02 -2.00
N PRO A 72 18.16 -1.14 -3.23
CA PRO A 72 18.29 -0.10 -4.25
C PRO A 72 17.59 1.19 -3.82
N ALA A 73 18.06 2.33 -4.30
CA ALA A 73 17.62 3.65 -3.84
C ALA A 73 17.46 4.63 -5.00
N GLU A 74 16.86 4.17 -6.10
CA GLU A 74 16.75 4.93 -7.35
C GLU A 74 15.68 6.03 -7.28
N THR A 75 14.59 5.75 -6.56
CA THR A 75 13.46 6.69 -6.42
C THR A 75 13.44 7.38 -5.05
N SER A 76 12.75 8.53 -4.99
CA SER A 76 12.53 9.25 -3.71
C SER A 76 11.87 8.36 -2.64
N LEU A 77 10.91 7.53 -3.04
CA LEU A 77 10.24 6.62 -2.11
C LEU A 77 11.17 5.52 -1.61
N GLN A 78 11.94 4.89 -2.52
CA GLN A 78 12.92 3.87 -2.13
C GLN A 78 13.96 4.43 -1.16
N LYS A 79 14.50 5.63 -1.41
CA LYS A 79 15.44 6.30 -0.49
C LYS A 79 14.87 6.46 0.92
N LYS A 80 13.67 7.04 1.02
CA LYS A 80 13.00 7.27 2.32
C LYS A 80 12.62 5.99 3.04
N VAL A 81 12.18 4.95 2.31
CA VAL A 81 11.85 3.65 2.92
C VAL A 81 13.12 2.94 3.37
N LYS A 82 14.23 3.04 2.61
CA LYS A 82 15.53 2.51 3.02
C LYS A 82 16.03 3.18 4.31
N GLU A 83 15.97 4.51 4.39
CA GLU A 83 16.29 5.25 5.62
C GLU A 83 15.43 4.77 6.81
N LEU A 84 14.12 4.63 6.59
CA LEU A 84 13.19 4.11 7.60
C LEU A 84 13.58 2.70 8.08
N LEU A 85 14.02 1.83 7.18
CA LEU A 85 14.47 0.47 7.51
C LEU A 85 15.78 0.45 8.30
N LEU A 86 16.74 1.30 7.92
CA LEU A 86 18.01 1.45 8.63
C LEU A 86 17.81 2.01 10.06
N ASP A 87 16.73 2.78 10.26
CA ASP A 87 16.23 3.26 11.55
C ASP A 87 15.53 2.17 12.39
N GLY A 88 15.46 0.93 11.91
CA GLY A 88 14.78 -0.19 12.58
C GLY A 88 13.25 -0.14 12.54
N LYS A 89 12.68 0.71 11.69
CA LYS A 89 11.22 0.78 11.46
C LYS A 89 10.86 -0.06 10.22
N THR A 90 9.56 -0.26 10.00
CA THR A 90 9.04 -1.04 8.87
C THR A 90 7.81 -0.37 8.24
N VAL A 91 7.54 -0.68 6.97
CA VAL A 91 6.35 -0.20 6.26
C VAL A 91 5.13 -1.04 6.64
N GLY A 92 5.23 -2.37 6.60
CA GLY A 92 4.08 -3.26 6.77
C GLY A 92 3.03 -3.11 5.66
N CYS A 93 1.84 -3.67 5.90
CA CYS A 93 0.68 -3.52 5.06
C CYS A 93 -0.56 -3.09 5.85
N ALA A 94 -1.61 -2.71 5.15
CA ALA A 94 -2.88 -2.40 5.76
C ALA A 94 -4.04 -2.94 4.91
N TYR A 95 -5.09 -3.34 5.62
CA TYR A 95 -6.37 -3.72 5.04
C TYR A 95 -7.36 -2.57 5.16
N GLY A 96 -7.99 -2.22 4.04
CA GLY A 96 -8.96 -1.14 3.97
C GLY A 96 -10.14 -1.44 3.06
N ILE A 97 -11.21 -0.69 3.29
CA ILE A 97 -12.44 -0.75 2.51
C ILE A 97 -12.72 0.60 1.82
N MET A 98 -13.20 0.54 0.59
CA MET A 98 -13.68 1.69 -0.19
C MET A 98 -15.15 1.42 -0.53
N LYS A 99 -16.05 2.35 -0.20
CA LYS A 99 -17.46 2.20 -0.60
C LYS A 99 -17.56 2.08 -2.11
N ALA A 100 -18.36 1.14 -2.60
CA ALA A 100 -18.73 1.10 -4.00
C ALA A 100 -19.59 2.33 -4.27
N SER A 101 -19.14 3.22 -5.16
CA SER A 101 -19.97 4.32 -5.62
C SER A 101 -21.16 3.73 -6.38
N ILE A 102 -22.35 3.84 -5.79
CA ILE A 102 -23.60 3.67 -6.50
C ILE A 102 -23.79 4.98 -7.27
N LEU A 103 -23.82 4.91 -8.60
CA LEU A 103 -24.31 6.03 -9.42
C LEU A 103 -25.83 6.15 -9.23
#